data_AF-A0A819T145-F1
#
_entry.id   AF-A0A819T145-F1
#
_cell.length_a   1.000
_cell.length_b   1.000
_cell.length_c   1.000
_cell.angle_alpha   90.00
_cell.angle_beta   90.00
_cell.angle_gamma   90.00
#
_symmetry.space_group_name_H-M   'P 1'
#
loop_
_entity.id
_entity.type
_entity.pdbx_description
1 polymer ?
#
loop_
_entity_poly.entity_id
_entity_poly.type
_entity_poly.pdbx_seq_one_letter_code
_entity_poly.pdbx_strand_id
1 'polypeptide(L)'
;MLKDRHEYLLTEYNKIVGIYTELDDLCKTIEDEFDFFNKRIETFSSFEKGEQSTKDLSKESSTFLWYQIFNYIIARLPRNQQAKEQMIQLCKDYYCRNRKEMKNIEEFEQTYRSENAIY
;
A
#
# COMPACT_ATOMS: atom_id res chain seq x y z
N MET A 1 -10.08 23.70 -13.99
CA MET A 1 -9.33 24.84 -14.59
C MET A 1 -7.97 25.15 -13.95
N LEU A 2 -7.76 24.93 -12.64
CA LEU A 2 -6.42 24.90 -12.01
C LEU A 2 -6.00 23.48 -11.62
N LYS A 3 -6.94 22.67 -11.13
CA LYS A 3 -6.75 21.24 -10.82
C LYS A 3 -6.24 20.44 -12.02
N ASP A 4 -6.92 20.55 -13.16
CA ASP A 4 -6.54 19.90 -14.43
C ASP A 4 -5.14 20.33 -14.94
N ARG A 5 -4.68 21.53 -14.57
CA ARG A 5 -3.36 22.04 -14.96
C ARG A 5 -2.22 21.39 -14.19
N HIS A 6 -2.50 20.78 -13.05
CA HIS A 6 -1.50 20.19 -12.16
C HIS A 6 -1.65 18.67 -12.02
N GLU A 7 -2.66 18.04 -12.64
CA GLU A 7 -2.84 16.59 -12.62
C GLU A 7 -1.60 15.79 -13.03
N TYR A 8 -0.75 16.34 -13.90
CA TYR A 8 0.52 15.72 -14.28
C TYR A 8 1.45 15.45 -13.07
N LEU A 9 1.34 16.23 -11.98
CA LEU A 9 2.12 16.03 -10.77
C LEU A 9 1.71 14.76 -10.01
N LEU A 10 0.46 14.30 -10.15
CA LEU A 10 0.02 13.02 -9.60
C LEU A 10 0.67 11.85 -10.33
N THR A 11 0.93 12.01 -11.63
CA THR A 11 1.65 11.01 -12.44
C THR A 11 3.17 11.07 -12.24
N GLU A 12 3.73 12.25 -12.00
CA GLU A 12 5.18 12.46 -11.81
C GLU A 12 5.63 12.10 -10.39
N TYR A 13 4.79 12.35 -9.37
CA TYR A 13 5.11 12.14 -7.97
C TYR A 13 4.07 11.24 -7.30
N ASN A 14 4.33 9.93 -7.30
CA ASN A 14 3.46 8.91 -6.70
C ASN A 14 3.22 9.04 -5.18
N LYS A 15 3.93 9.94 -4.49
CA LYS A 15 3.75 10.23 -3.06
C LYS A 15 2.72 11.33 -2.80
N ILE A 16 2.27 12.04 -3.84
CA ILE A 16 1.25 13.08 -3.71
C ILE A 16 -0.11 12.40 -3.66
N VAL A 17 -0.84 12.60 -2.56
CA VAL A 17 -2.16 11.99 -2.30
C VAL A 17 -3.27 12.68 -3.12
N GLY A 18 -3.11 13.97 -3.40
CA GLY A 18 -4.06 14.75 -4.19
C GLY A 18 -3.58 16.18 -4.40
N ILE A 19 -4.20 16.87 -5.35
CA ILE A 19 -3.96 18.28 -5.63
C ILE A 19 -5.26 19.03 -5.40
N TYR A 20 -5.20 20.00 -4.50
CA TYR A 20 -6.36 20.72 -4.01
C TYR A 20 -6.15 22.20 -4.29
N THR A 21 -7.06 22.77 -5.09
CA THR A 21 -7.06 24.20 -5.41
C THR A 21 -8.06 24.97 -4.56
N GLU A 22 -8.95 24.26 -3.89
CA GLU A 22 -9.95 24.78 -2.95
C GLU A 22 -9.65 24.26 -1.54
N LEU A 23 -9.76 25.15 -0.54
CA LEU A 23 -9.46 24.82 0.85
C LEU A 23 -10.42 23.77 1.42
N ASP A 24 -11.70 23.86 1.07
CA ASP A 24 -12.73 22.93 1.55
C ASP A 24 -12.47 21.49 1.06
N ASP A 25 -12.03 21.33 -0.19
CA ASP A 25 -11.67 20.02 -0.75
C ASP A 25 -10.46 19.40 -0.03
N LEU A 26 -9.49 20.23 0.36
CA LEU A 26 -8.32 19.81 1.14
C LEU A 26 -8.75 19.37 2.54
N CYS A 27 -9.51 20.21 3.26
CA CYS A 27 -9.97 19.90 4.61
C CYS A 27 -10.79 18.61 4.63
N LYS A 28 -11.74 18.48 3.69
CA LYS A 28 -12.57 17.28 3.57
C LYS A 28 -11.74 16.02 3.33
N THR A 29 -10.72 16.09 2.46
CA THR A 29 -9.90 14.90 2.19
C THR A 29 -9.02 14.52 3.39
N ILE A 30 -8.55 15.50 4.17
CA ILE A 30 -7.83 15.24 5.42
C ILE A 30 -8.76 14.56 6.43
N GLU A 31 -10.00 15.06 6.57
CA GLU A 31 -11.02 14.46 7.43
C GLU A 31 -11.36 13.03 7.01
N ASP A 32 -11.59 12.78 5.72
CA ASP A 32 -11.90 11.46 5.17
C ASP A 32 -10.76 10.45 5.42
N GLU A 33 -9.49 10.85 5.24
CA GLU A 33 -8.32 10.01 5.52
C GLU A 33 -8.15 9.76 7.03
N PHE A 34 -8.41 10.76 7.86
CA PHE A 34 -8.38 10.62 9.32
C PHE A 34 -9.46 9.68 9.83
N ASP A 35 -10.68 9.80 9.31
CA ASP A 35 -11.82 8.93 9.64
C ASP A 35 -11.59 7.49 9.16
N PHE A 36 -11.02 7.31 7.96
CA PHE A 36 -10.64 6.00 7.46
C PHE A 36 -9.60 5.33 8.39
N PHE A 37 -8.61 6.09 8.84
CA PHE A 37 -7.61 5.61 9.78
C PHE A 37 -8.21 5.26 11.15
N ASN A 38 -9.08 6.12 11.69
CA ASN A 38 -9.75 5.88 12.97
C ASN A 38 -10.65 4.64 12.93
N LYS A 39 -11.46 4.47 11.88
CA LYS A 39 -12.29 3.26 11.71
C LYS A 39 -11.46 1.99 11.71
N ARG A 40 -10.27 2.04 11.11
CA ARG A 40 -9.33 0.92 11.15
C ARG A 40 -8.83 0.68 12.58
N ILE A 41 -8.38 1.72 13.29
CA ILE A 41 -7.96 1.62 14.71
C ILE A 41 -9.06 1.04 15.60
N GLU A 42 -10.29 1.52 15.49
CA GLU A 42 -11.42 1.04 16.29
C GLU A 42 -11.73 -0.43 16.03
N THR A 43 -11.69 -0.82 14.75
CA THR A 43 -11.81 -2.23 14.34
C THR A 43 -10.73 -3.08 15.01
N PHE A 44 -9.47 -2.63 15.06
CA PHE A 44 -8.38 -3.32 15.75
C PHE A 44 -8.58 -3.41 17.27
N SER A 45 -8.98 -2.31 17.92
CA SER A 45 -9.20 -2.29 19.37
C SER A 45 -10.33 -3.23 19.82
N SER A 46 -11.26 -3.53 18.92
CA SER A 46 -12.35 -4.47 19.12
C SER A 46 -11.87 -5.93 19.05
N PHE A 47 -10.88 -6.23 18.18
CA PHE A 47 -10.24 -7.55 18.11
C PHE A 47 -9.37 -7.87 19.32
N GLU A 48 -8.80 -6.86 20.00
CA GLU A 48 -7.99 -7.07 21.21
C GLU A 48 -8.83 -7.33 22.47
N LYS A 49 -10.10 -6.90 22.49
CA LYS A 49 -10.97 -6.98 23.67
C LYS A 49 -11.96 -8.14 23.64
N GLY A 50 -12.07 -8.85 22.51
CA GLY A 50 -13.01 -9.94 22.32
C GLY A 50 -12.32 -11.27 22.13
N GLU A 51 -12.64 -12.21 23.03
CA GLU A 51 -12.47 -13.65 22.92
C GLU A 51 -11.18 -14.26 23.49
N GLN A 52 -11.39 -15.28 24.31
CA GLN A 52 -10.43 -16.29 24.75
C GLN A 52 -9.93 -17.11 23.54
N SER A 53 -9.31 -16.45 22.56
CA SER A 53 -8.61 -17.11 21.48
C SER A 53 -7.39 -17.80 22.08
N THR A 54 -7.27 -19.11 21.86
CA THR A 54 -6.08 -19.89 22.23
C THR A 54 -4.82 -19.42 21.50
N LYS A 55 -4.95 -18.47 20.59
CA LYS A 55 -3.87 -17.74 19.92
C LYS A 55 -3.81 -16.31 20.41
N ASP A 56 -2.60 -15.91 20.81
CA ASP A 56 -2.26 -14.54 21.19
C ASP A 56 -2.37 -13.61 19.96
N LEU A 57 -3.55 -13.01 19.78
CA LEU A 57 -3.84 -12.07 18.71
C LEU A 57 -3.02 -10.79 18.83
N SER A 58 -2.39 -10.48 19.96
CA SER A 58 -1.46 -9.35 20.06
C SER A 58 -0.16 -9.58 19.26
N LYS A 59 0.20 -10.84 19.02
CA LYS A 59 1.31 -11.23 18.14
C LYS A 59 0.90 -11.27 16.67
N GLU A 60 -0.32 -11.73 16.38
CA GLU A 60 -0.87 -11.73 15.01
C GLU A 60 -1.35 -10.33 14.57
N SER A 61 -1.71 -9.43 15.49
CA SER A 61 -2.16 -8.07 15.19
C SER A 61 -1.05 -7.27 14.51
N SER A 62 0.21 -7.42 14.95
CA SER A 62 1.36 -6.80 14.27
C SER A 62 1.55 -7.32 12.84
N THR A 63 1.41 -8.63 12.63
CA THR A 63 1.54 -9.25 11.30
C THR A 63 0.39 -8.85 10.39
N PHE A 64 -0.83 -8.77 10.94
CA PHE A 64 -2.01 -8.30 10.24
C PHE A 64 -1.90 -6.81 9.91
N LEU A 65 -1.40 -5.97 10.81
CA LEU A 65 -1.12 -4.56 10.56
C LEU A 65 -0.09 -4.39 9.44
N TRP A 66 1.01 -5.14 9.49
CA TRP A 66 1.99 -5.18 8.42
C TRP A 66 1.38 -5.61 7.09
N TYR A 67 0.53 -6.62 7.09
CA TYR A 67 -0.18 -7.07 5.89
C TYR A 67 -1.16 -6.00 5.35
N GLN A 68 -1.88 -5.30 6.22
CA GLN A 68 -2.78 -4.23 5.83
C GLN A 68 -2.04 -3.00 5.31
N ILE A 69 -0.91 -2.62 5.93
CA ILE A 69 -0.03 -1.55 5.44
C ILE A 69 0.58 -1.96 4.10
N PHE A 70 1.03 -3.19 3.97
CA PHE A 70 1.56 -3.74 2.73
C PHE A 70 0.52 -3.67 1.62
N ASN A 71 -0.70 -4.15 1.84
CA ASN A 71 -1.78 -4.07 0.86
C ASN A 71 -2.11 -2.62 0.49
N TYR A 72 -2.17 -1.72 1.46
CA TYR A 72 -2.43 -0.30 1.23
C TYR A 72 -1.35 0.36 0.36
N ILE A 73 -0.07 0.07 0.64
CA ILE A 73 1.04 0.59 -0.15
C ILE A 73 1.03 0.01 -1.56
N ILE A 74 0.90 -1.32 -1.69
CA ILE A 74 0.87 -2.01 -2.98
C ILE A 74 -0.30 -1.53 -3.85
N ALA A 75 -1.48 -1.31 -3.27
CA ALA A 75 -2.65 -0.82 -4.00
C ALA A 75 -2.47 0.58 -4.58
N ARG A 76 -1.61 1.41 -3.94
CA ARG A 76 -1.29 2.78 -4.36
C ARG A 76 -0.06 2.87 -5.27
N LEU A 77 0.66 1.78 -5.51
CA LEU A 77 1.76 1.77 -6.48
C LEU A 77 1.21 1.97 -7.89
N PRO A 78 1.92 2.71 -8.76
CA PRO A 78 1.55 2.82 -10.16
C PRO A 78 1.47 1.42 -10.79
N ARG A 79 0.35 1.08 -11.42
CA ARG A 79 0.11 -0.26 -12.01
C ARG A 79 0.68 -0.35 -13.43
N ASN A 80 1.92 0.07 -13.62
CA ASN A 80 2.58 0.09 -14.92
C ASN A 80 3.88 -0.75 -14.91
N GLN A 81 4.40 -1.03 -16.11
CA GLN A 81 5.58 -1.87 -16.29
C GLN A 81 6.82 -1.29 -15.59
N GLN A 82 6.98 0.04 -15.61
CA GLN A 82 8.10 0.72 -14.96
C GLN A 82 8.08 0.52 -13.43
N ALA A 83 6.92 0.60 -12.79
CA ALA A 83 6.79 0.36 -11.36
C ALA A 83 7.05 -1.11 -10.99
N LYS A 84 6.63 -2.06 -11.84
CA LYS A 84 6.98 -3.49 -11.70
C LYS A 84 8.50 -3.68 -11.71
N GLU A 85 9.19 -3.08 -12.69
CA GLU A 85 10.64 -3.17 -12.84
C GLU A 85 11.38 -2.56 -11.65
N GLN A 86 10.94 -1.39 -11.17
CA GLN A 86 11.52 -0.75 -9.98
C GLN A 86 11.36 -1.61 -8.73
N MET A 87 10.18 -2.22 -8.53
CA MET A 87 9.93 -3.13 -7.41
C MET A 87 10.83 -4.36 -7.48
N ILE A 88 10.95 -4.97 -8.67
CA ILE A 88 11.82 -6.14 -8.89
C ILE A 88 13.27 -5.78 -8.60
N GLN A 89 13.76 -4.64 -9.10
CA GLN A 89 15.14 -4.22 -8.87
C GLN A 89 15.43 -4.02 -7.38
N LEU A 90 14.52 -3.34 -6.66
CA LEU A 90 14.63 -3.16 -5.21
C LEU A 90 14.72 -4.51 -4.48
N CYS A 91 13.88 -5.47 -4.86
CA CYS A 91 13.89 -6.82 -4.30
C CYS A 91 15.20 -7.57 -4.62
N LYS A 92 15.70 -7.47 -5.86
CA LYS A 92 16.98 -8.10 -6.27
C LYS A 92 18.14 -7.55 -5.46
N ASP A 93 18.19 -6.23 -5.26
CA ASP A 93 19.25 -5.58 -4.48
C ASP A 93 19.23 -6.03 -3.01
N TYR A 94 18.04 -6.08 -2.40
CA TYR A 94 17.86 -6.49 -1.01
C TYR A 94 18.14 -7.99 -0.79
N TYR A 95 17.63 -8.85 -1.69
CA TYR A 95 17.74 -10.31 -1.57
C TYR A 95 18.92 -10.91 -2.34
N CYS A 96 19.87 -10.11 -2.81
CA CYS A 96 21.00 -10.56 -3.63
C CYS A 96 21.80 -11.75 -3.04
N ARG A 97 21.82 -11.90 -1.70
CA ARG A 97 22.49 -12.99 -0.99
C ARG A 97 21.59 -14.17 -0.63
N ASN A 98 20.29 -14.07 -0.89
CA ASN A 98 19.30 -15.11 -0.59
C ASN A 98 18.85 -15.80 -1.88
N ARG A 99 19.49 -16.95 -2.19
CA ARG A 99 19.19 -17.73 -3.41
C ARG A 99 17.73 -18.16 -3.53
N LYS A 100 17.06 -18.43 -2.39
CA LYS A 100 15.66 -18.86 -2.39
C LYS A 100 14.76 -17.72 -2.84
N GLU A 101 14.90 -16.55 -2.21
CA GLU A 101 14.10 -15.38 -2.56
C GLU A 101 14.43 -14.85 -3.95
N MET A 102 15.68 -14.96 -4.38
CA MET A 102 16.03 -14.65 -5.76
C MET A 102 15.27 -15.50 -6.78
N LYS A 103 15.09 -16.79 -6.51
CA LYS A 103 14.31 -17.67 -7.38
C LYS A 103 12.84 -17.26 -7.44
N ASN A 104 12.26 -16.86 -6.30
CA ASN A 104 10.89 -16.34 -6.22
C ASN A 104 10.74 -15.03 -7.03
N ILE A 105 11.73 -14.14 -6.96
CA ILE A 105 11.72 -12.87 -7.71
C ILE A 105 11.81 -13.11 -9.21
N GLU A 106 12.67 -14.04 -9.66
CA GLU A 106 12.78 -14.43 -11.07
C GLU A 106 11.48 -15.05 -11.60
N GLU A 107 10.84 -15.92 -10.82
CA GLU A 107 9.54 -16.49 -11.16
C GLU A 107 8.47 -15.41 -11.27
N PHE A 108 8.41 -14.48 -10.32
CA PHE A 108 7.49 -13.34 -10.35
C PHE A 108 7.72 -12.47 -11.59
N GLU A 109 8.97 -12.15 -11.92
CA GLU A 109 9.33 -11.35 -13.10
C GLU A 109 8.78 -11.97 -14.38
N GLN A 110 8.95 -13.29 -14.54
CA GLN A 110 8.53 -14.05 -15.73
C GLN A 110 7.02 -14.28 -15.81
N THR A 111 6.37 -14.56 -14.68
CA THR A 111 4.98 -15.05 -14.64
C THR A 111 3.96 -13.94 -14.36
N TYR A 112 4.33 -12.89 -13.63
CA TYR A 112 3.41 -11.82 -13.30
C TYR A 112 3.03 -10.97 -14.53
N ARG A 113 1.73 -10.72 -14.68
CA ARG A 113 1.13 -9.83 -15.67
C ARG A 113 0.25 -8.83 -14.94
N SER A 114 0.23 -7.57 -15.38
CA SER A 114 -0.54 -6.51 -14.74
C SER A 114 -2.05 -6.79 -14.69
N GLU A 115 -2.54 -7.62 -15.61
CA GLU A 115 -3.91 -8.12 -15.68
C GLU A 115 -4.30 -8.98 -14.46
N ASN A 116 -3.31 -9.60 -13.81
CA ASN A 116 -3.46 -10.44 -12.62
C ASN A 116 -3.24 -9.64 -11.32
N ALA A 117 -3.16 -8.31 -11.39
CA ALA A 117 -3.03 -7.48 -10.20
C ALA A 117 -4.25 -7.65 -9.29
N ILE A 118 -4.02 -7.68 -7.97
CA ILE A 118 -5.10 -7.67 -6.98
C ILE A 118 -5.82 -6.31 -7.09
N TYR A 119 -7.14 -6.37 -7.27
CA TYR A 119 -7.99 -5.20 -7.53
C TYR A 119 -8.24 -4.38 -6.27
#